data_AF-A0A1F4AUP0-F1
#
_entry.id   AF-A0A1F4AUP0-F1
#
_cell.length_a   1.000
_cell.length_b   1.000
_cell.length_c   1.000
_cell.angle_alpha   90.00
_cell.angle_beta   90.00
_cell.angle_gamma   90.00
#
_symmetry.space_group_name_H-M   'P 1'
#
loop_
_entity.id
_entity.type
_entity.pdbx_description
1 polymer ?
#
loop_
_entity_poly.entity_id
_entity_poly.type
_entity_poly.pdbx_seq_one_letter_code
_entity_poly.pdbx_strand_id
1 'polypeptide(L)' 'MTIGIRYSCALCGLEDVEVAVRLREPEEDVIQWMEKAVTPALGRDHFNRSPRCQPSTLTQVKIPVPPGTTMVGGPAVN' A
#
# COMPACT_ATOMS: atom_id res chain seq x y z
N MET A 1 -15.49 1.87 0.38
CA MET A 1 -15.03 0.88 -0.61
C MET A 1 -13.54 0.62 -0.38
N THR A 2 -13.07 -0.61 -0.59
CA THR A 2 -11.67 -0.99 -0.40
C THR A 2 -11.03 -1.49 -1.70
N ILE A 3 -9.70 -1.47 -1.73
CA ILE A 3 -8.84 -1.96 -2.80
C ILE A 3 -7.82 -2.95 -2.22
N GLY A 4 -7.52 -4.03 -2.95
CA GLY A 4 -6.53 -5.04 -2.54
C GLY A 4 -5.12 -4.63 -2.97
N ILE A 5 -4.32 -4.09 -2.06
CA ILE A 5 -2.91 -3.74 -2.32
C ILE A 5 -2.05 -4.95 -1.96
N ARG A 6 -1.10 -5.28 -2.83
CA ARG A 6 -0.16 -6.38 -2.56
C ARG A 6 1.20 -5.89 -2.13
N TYR A 7 1.84 -6.60 -1.22
CA TYR A 7 3.21 -6.27 -0.81
C TYR A 7 4.07 -7.50 -0.56
N SER A 8 5.38 -7.28 -0.55
CA SER A 8 6.37 -8.29 -0.21
C SER A 8 7.43 -7.73 0.75
N CYS A 9 7.97 -8.59 1.60
CA CYS A 9 9.07 -8.29 2.51
C CYS A 9 10.13 -9.39 2.43
N ALA A 10 11.28 -9.06 1.86
CA ALA A 10 12.39 -10.00 1.70
C ALA A 10 13.01 -10.47 3.03
N LEU A 11 12.84 -9.72 4.14
CA LEU A 11 13.43 -10.08 5.43
C LEU A 11 12.70 -11.22 6.15
N CYS A 12 11.36 -11.24 6.08
CA CYS A 12 10.54 -12.30 6.68
C CYS A 12 10.00 -13.30 5.67
N GLY A 13 10.22 -13.09 4.37
CA GLY A 13 9.75 -13.98 3.31
C GLY A 13 8.26 -13.86 3.00
N LEU A 14 7.60 -12.76 3.38
CA LEU A 14 6.23 -12.49 2.92
C LEU A 14 6.27 -12.10 1.44
N GLU A 15 5.51 -12.80 0.61
CA GLU A 15 5.50 -12.63 -0.83
C GLU A 15 4.07 -12.44 -1.37
N ASP A 16 3.86 -11.36 -2.13
CA ASP A 16 2.60 -11.00 -2.81
C ASP A 16 1.35 -11.05 -1.90
N VAL A 17 1.51 -10.64 -0.64
CA VAL A 17 0.43 -10.63 0.35
C VAL A 17 -0.55 -9.52 0.04
N GLU A 18 -1.83 -9.86 -0.11
CA GLU A 18 -2.91 -8.90 -0.37
C GLU A 18 -3.52 -8.35 0.92
N VAL A 19 -3.63 -7.02 1.01
CA VAL A 19 -4.20 -6.28 2.13
C VAL A 19 -5.28 -5.35 1.61
N ALA A 20 -6.46 -5.41 2.24
CA ALA A 20 -7.55 -4.50 1.94
C ALA A 20 -7.26 -3.11 2.52
N VAL A 21 -7.24 -2.09 1.67
CA VAL A 21 -7.01 -0.69 2.04
C VAL A 21 -8.17 0.17 1.55
N ARG A 22 -8.49 1.27 2.23
CA ARG A 22 -9.48 2.24 1.74
C ARG A 22 -9.08 2.76 0.36
N LEU A 23 -10.03 2.81 -0.57
CA LEU A 23 -9.81 3.42 -1.87
C LEU A 23 -9.48 4.92 -1.73
N ARG A 24 -8.54 5.44 -2.53
CA ARG A 24 -8.23 6.88 -2.58
C ARG A 24 -9.46 7.67 -3.03
N GLU A 25 -9.74 8.78 -2.36
CA GLU A 25 -10.80 9.69 -2.79
C GLU A 25 -10.37 10.51 -4.03
N PRO A 26 -11.29 10.93 -4.92
CA PRO A 26 -10.91 11.58 -6.18
C PRO A 26 -9.99 12.80 -6.04
N GLU A 27 -10.18 13.61 -4.99
CA GLU A 27 -9.42 14.83 -4.71
C GLU A 27 -8.33 14.64 -3.64
N GLU A 28 -8.19 13.42 -3.11
CA GLU A 28 -7.20 13.13 -2.08
C GLU A 28 -5.81 12.99 -2.71
N ASP A 29 -4.86 13.75 -2.16
CA ASP A 29 -3.46 13.66 -2.53
C ASP A 29 -2.92 12.23 -2.35
N VAL A 30 -2.09 11.78 -3.29
CA VAL A 30 -1.59 10.40 -3.29
C VAL A 30 -0.65 10.14 -2.11
N ILE A 31 0.18 11.11 -1.73
CA ILE A 31 1.09 10.96 -0.58
C ILE A 31 0.27 10.90 0.70
N GLN A 32 -0.71 11.80 0.84
CA GLN A 32 -1.63 11.78 1.97
C GLN A 32 -2.35 10.43 2.09
N TRP A 33 -2.85 9.88 0.98
CA TRP A 33 -3.51 8.58 0.97
C TRP A 33 -2.54 7.44 1.34
N MET A 34 -1.31 7.45 0.81
CA MET A 34 -0.28 6.48 1.15
C MET A 34 0.05 6.51 2.64
N GLU A 35 0.28 7.70 3.22
CA GLU A 35 0.62 7.86 4.63
C GLU A 35 -0.53 7.50 5.59
N LYS A 36 -1.77 7.85 5.24
CA LYS A 36 -2.93 7.67 6.14
C LYS A 36 -3.64 6.34 5.98
N ALA A 37 -3.57 5.71 4.81
CA ALA A 37 -4.31 4.47 4.52
C ALA A 37 -3.38 3.30 4.21
N VAL A 38 -2.45 3.44 3.25
CA VAL A 38 -1.65 2.31 2.75
C VAL A 38 -0.59 1.89 3.75
N THR A 39 0.31 2.79 4.14
CA THR A 39 1.44 2.50 5.04
C THR A 39 0.98 1.92 6.38
N PRO A 40 -0.05 2.47 7.07
CA PRO A 40 -0.53 1.89 8.33
C PRO A 40 -1.17 0.51 8.14
N ALA A 41 -1.90 0.29 7.04
CA ALA A 41 -2.52 -1.00 6.77
C ALA A 41 -1.47 -2.09 6.51
N LEU A 42 -0.48 -1.81 5.65
CA LEU A 42 0.61 -2.74 5.37
C LEU A 42 1.47 -2.97 6.61
N GLY A 43 1.80 -1.92 7.37
CA GLY A 43 2.59 -2.04 8.60
C GLY A 43 1.88 -2.90 9.66
N ARG A 44 0.58 -2.72 9.85
CA ARG A 44 -0.21 -3.52 10.79
C ARG A 44 -0.33 -4.97 10.33
N ASP A 45 -0.61 -5.22 9.06
CA ASP A 45 -0.67 -6.60 8.53
C ASP A 45 0.69 -7.30 8.66
N HIS A 46 1.77 -6.62 8.28
CA HIS A 46 3.13 -7.13 8.41
C HIS A 46 3.48 -7.46 9.87
N PHE A 47 3.20 -6.55 10.81
CA PHE A 47 3.42 -6.80 12.24
C PHE A 47 2.64 -8.01 12.74
N ASN A 48 1.38 -8.17 12.32
CA ASN A 48 0.57 -9.32 12.73
C ASN A 48 1.12 -10.64 12.18
N ARG A 49 1.63 -10.66 10.94
CA ARG A 49 2.18 -11.86 10.30
C ARG A 49 3.60 -12.18 10.73
N SER A 50 4.39 -11.17 11.05
CA SER A 50 5.83 -11.29 11.32
C SER A 50 6.25 -10.27 12.39
N PRO A 51 5.82 -10.45 13.66
CA PRO A 51 5.97 -9.44 14.71
C PRO A 51 7.43 -9.16 15.11
N ARG A 52 8.35 -10.07 14.77
CA ARG A 52 9.79 -9.90 15.01
C ARG A 52 10.54 -9.29 13.83
N CYS A 53 9.87 -9.11 12.70
CA CYS A 53 10.48 -8.51 11.53
C CYS A 53 10.27 -6.99 11.59
N GLN A 54 11.37 -6.23 11.52
CA GLN A 54 11.38 -4.77 11.61
C GLN A 54 11.98 -4.16 10.34
N PRO A 55 11.37 -4.38 9.16
CA PRO A 55 11.88 -3.79 7.93
C PRO A 55 11.68 -2.27 7.98
N SER A 56 12.69 -1.52 7.58
CA SER A 56 12.54 -0.08 7.30
C SER A 56 11.86 0.17 5.95
N THR A 57 11.87 -0.81 5.04
CA THR A 57 11.28 -0.74 3.71
C THR A 57 10.65 -2.08 3.30
N LEU A 58 9.52 -2.03 2.57
CA LEU A 58 8.96 -3.19 1.89
C LEU A 58 9.60 -3.32 0.51
N THR A 59 9.83 -4.55 0.06
CA THR A 59 10.57 -4.82 -1.19
C THR A 59 9.72 -4.53 -2.42
N GLN A 60 8.41 -4.75 -2.32
CA GLN A 60 7.45 -4.44 -3.37
C GLN A 60 6.13 -3.99 -2.75
N VAL A 61 5.49 -3.01 -3.39
CA VAL A 61 4.10 -2.62 -3.14
C VAL A 61 3.41 -2.44 -4.49
N LYS A 62 2.32 -3.18 -4.73
CA LYS A 62 1.56 -3.19 -5.98
C LYS A 62 0.15 -2.69 -5.70
N ILE A 63 -0.22 -1.58 -6.34
CA ILE A 63 -1.56 -1.02 -6.27
C ILE A 63 -2.29 -1.42 -7.55
N PRO A 64 -3.38 -2.19 -7.49
CA PRO A 64 -4.08 -2.58 -8.70
C PRO A 64 -4.75 -1.36 -9.34
N VAL A 65 -4.64 -1.28 -10.66
CA VAL A 65 -5.23 -0.20 -11.45
C VAL A 65 -6.40 -0.80 -12.21
N PRO A 66 -7.66 -0.43 -11.90
CA PRO A 66 -8.82 -0.95 -12.61
C PRO A 66 -8.72 -0.65 -14.12
N PRO A 67 -9.21 -1.56 -14.99
CA PRO A 67 -9.30 -1.29 -16.43
C PRO A 67 -10.04 0.02 -16.71
N GLY A 68 -9.47 0.86 -17.57
CA GLY A 68 -10.04 2.18 -17.89
C GLY A 68 -9.62 3.31 -16.94
N THR A 69 -8.81 3.04 -15.91
CA THR A 69 -8.23 4.10 -15.07
C THR A 69 -7.12 4.80 -15.84
N THR A 70 -7.30 6.09 -16.13
CA THR A 70 -6.38 6.89 -16.94
C THR A 70 -5.30 7.62 -16.12
N MET A 71 -5.38 7.58 -14.78
CA MET A 71 -4.48 8.33 -13.91
C MET A 71 -4.12 7.54 -12.66
N VAL A 72 -2.82 7.28 -12.49
CA VAL A 72 -2.21 6.75 -11.26
C VAL A 72 -1.26 7.83 -10.75
N GLY A 73 -1.73 8.64 -9.80
CA GLY A 73 -1.02 9.84 -9.33
C GLY A 73 -1.42 11.10 -10.11
N GLY A 74 -1.65 12.20 -9.38
CA GLY A 74 -1.85 13.55 -9.91
C GLY A 74 -0.62 14.42 -9.62
N PRO A 75 -0.58 15.68 -10.09
CA PRO A 75 0.64 16.49 -10.05
C PRO A 75 1.13 16.68 -8.62
N ALA A 76 2.40 16.34 -8.39
CA ALA A 76 3.14 16.79 -7.21
C ALA A 76 3.32 18.31 -7.34
N VAL A 77 2.43 19.06 -6.68
CA VAL A 77 2.60 20.50 -6.53
C VAL A 77 3.58 20.73 -5.40
N ASN A 78 4.80 21.14 -5.76
CA ASN A 78 5.85 21.61 -4.85
C ASN A 78 5.41 22.88 -4.11
#